data_AF-A0A5B7BK13-F1
#
_entry.id   AF-A0A5B7BK13-F1
#
_cell.length_a   1.000
_cell.length_b   1.000
_cell.length_c   1.000
_cell.angle_alpha   90.00
_cell.angle_beta   90.00
_cell.angle_gamma   90.00
#
_symmetry.space_group_name_H-M   'P 1'
#
loop_
_entity.id
_entity.type
_entity.pdbx_description
1 polymer ?
#
loop_
_entity_poly.entity_id
_entity_poly.type
_entity_poly.pdbx_seq_one_letter_code
_entity_poly.pdbx_strand_id
1 'polypeptide(L)'
;GAAILDDGMQHLSLWRDLEIVMVNGMVPWGNHQLLPLGPLREPLTALSRADVVVLHHADLVSEQNIKVIELMIRKIKESLPIFFTRMAPSYFFTVGNSSCKLPLSAVHNKVVLCVSAIGFANAFVQGIEKIGSLHVDRLDFSDHHLFQTEDIEMIRMRLQKLEANFDSKPIVVVTEK
;
A
#
# COMPACT_ATOMS: atom_id res chain seq x y z
N GLY A 1 -11.47 8.75 27.52
CA GLY A 1 -10.99 9.01 26.15
C GLY A 1 -10.04 7.89 25.75
N ALA A 2 -9.73 7.75 24.46
CA ALA A 2 -8.72 6.81 23.97
C ALA A 2 -7.63 7.60 23.24
N ALA A 3 -6.38 7.15 23.31
CA ALA A 3 -5.28 7.68 22.54
C ALA A 3 -4.79 6.61 21.57
N ILE A 4 -4.40 7.03 20.36
CA ILE A 4 -3.83 6.15 19.34
C ILE A 4 -2.43 6.66 19.06
N LEU A 5 -1.44 5.78 19.20
CA LEU A 5 -0.06 6.07 18.84
C LEU A 5 0.22 5.47 17.47
N ASP A 6 0.26 6.33 16.45
CA ASP A 6 0.70 5.94 15.12
C ASP A 6 2.21 5.64 15.14
N ASP A 7 2.63 4.50 14.57
CA ASP A 7 4.02 4.00 14.61
C ASP A 7 4.64 3.89 16.02
N GLY A 8 3.84 3.47 17.00
CA GLY A 8 4.22 3.49 18.42
C GLY A 8 5.07 2.34 18.95
N MET A 9 5.21 1.24 18.21
CA MET A 9 5.70 -0.03 18.74
C MET A 9 7.12 0.05 19.34
N GLN A 10 8.00 0.90 18.78
CA GLN A 10 9.37 1.09 19.27
C GLN A 10 9.46 2.07 20.46
N HIS A 11 8.40 2.81 20.77
CA HIS A 11 8.41 3.81 21.84
C HIS A 11 8.19 3.14 23.21
N LEU A 12 9.17 2.38 23.68
CA LEU A 12 9.04 1.50 24.86
C LEU A 12 8.76 2.23 26.18
N SER A 13 9.11 3.51 26.31
CA SER A 13 8.90 4.28 27.55
C SER A 13 7.45 4.68 27.81
N LEU A 14 6.56 4.55 26.83
CA LEU A 14 5.13 4.81 26.98
C LEU A 14 4.40 3.49 27.21
N TRP A 15 3.69 3.38 28.32
CA TRP A 15 2.81 2.24 28.59
C TRP A 15 1.60 2.24 27.65
N ARG A 16 1.19 1.07 27.18
CA ARG A 16 0.07 0.85 26.27
C ARG A 16 -0.83 -0.24 26.83
N ASP A 17 -2.14 0.01 26.85
CA ASP A 17 -3.13 -0.99 27.28
C ASP A 17 -3.39 -2.06 26.21
N LEU A 18 -3.09 -1.75 24.95
CA LEU A 18 -3.25 -2.63 23.81
C LEU A 18 -2.18 -2.33 22.74
N GLU A 19 -1.43 -3.35 22.33
CA GLU A 19 -0.44 -3.25 21.25
C GLU A 19 -0.95 -3.96 19.98
N ILE A 20 -1.26 -3.17 18.94
CA ILE A 20 -1.69 -3.68 17.64
C ILE A 20 -0.53 -3.55 16.66
N VAL A 21 -0.02 -4.69 16.17
CA VAL A 21 1.11 -4.71 15.24
C VAL A 21 0.64 -4.99 13.82
N MET A 22 0.98 -4.07 12.91
CA MET A 22 0.74 -4.23 11.48
C MET A 22 1.86 -5.08 10.85
N VAL A 23 1.48 -6.12 10.12
CA VAL A 23 2.41 -6.93 9.31
C VAL A 23 1.99 -6.81 7.85
N ASN A 24 2.91 -6.45 6.95
CA ASN A 24 2.62 -6.40 5.52
C ASN A 24 2.66 -7.81 4.93
N GLY A 25 1.53 -8.34 4.47
CA GLY A 25 1.45 -9.71 3.94
C GLY A 25 2.27 -9.95 2.67
N MET A 26 2.57 -8.92 1.89
CA MET A 26 3.35 -9.05 0.66
C MET A 26 4.84 -9.23 0.96
N VAL A 27 5.35 -8.52 1.97
CA VAL A 27 6.77 -8.54 2.37
C VAL A 27 6.86 -8.51 3.91
N PRO A 28 6.41 -9.58 4.59
CA PRO A 28 6.23 -9.55 6.04
C PRO A 28 7.56 -9.39 6.79
N TRP A 29 8.61 -10.07 6.32
CA TRP A 29 9.90 -10.16 7.02
C TRP A 29 11.11 -9.69 6.21
N GLY A 30 10.90 -9.24 4.97
CA GLY A 30 11.99 -8.85 4.06
C GLY A 30 13.04 -9.95 3.88
N ASN A 31 14.30 -9.62 4.13
CA ASN A 31 15.43 -10.56 4.12
C ASN A 31 15.76 -11.13 5.51
N HIS A 32 14.85 -11.00 6.49
CA HIS A 32 15.00 -11.46 7.88
C HIS A 32 16.15 -10.80 8.67
N GLN A 33 16.72 -9.72 8.15
CA GLN A 33 17.80 -8.99 8.82
C GLN A 33 17.29 -7.67 9.41
N LEU A 34 17.91 -7.27 10.51
CA LEU A 34 17.73 -5.96 11.11
C LEU A 34 18.39 -4.88 10.25
N LEU A 35 17.94 -3.64 10.40
CA LEU A 35 18.66 -2.48 9.90
C LEU A 35 20.14 -2.49 10.37
N PRO A 36 21.10 -2.11 9.52
CA PRO A 36 20.94 -1.65 8.13
C PRO A 36 20.92 -2.76 7.08
N LEU A 37 21.16 -4.02 7.47
CA LEU A 37 21.28 -5.15 6.54
C LEU A 37 19.93 -5.58 5.96
N GLY A 38 18.83 -5.26 6.64
CA GLY A 38 17.47 -5.57 6.22
C GLY A 38 16.44 -4.55 6.73
N PRO A 39 15.16 -4.74 6.38
CA PRO A 39 14.12 -3.76 6.68
C PRO A 39 13.55 -3.85 8.10
N LEU A 40 13.90 -4.88 8.88
CA LEU A 40 13.35 -5.05 10.22
C LEU A 40 13.95 -4.01 11.18
N ARG A 41 13.08 -3.27 11.88
CA ARG A 41 13.47 -2.34 12.96
C ARG A 41 13.76 -3.06 14.28
N GLU A 42 13.12 -4.21 14.47
CA GLU A 42 13.23 -5.06 15.66
C GLU A 42 13.21 -6.54 15.26
N PRO A 43 13.77 -7.44 16.08
CA PRO A 43 13.74 -8.88 15.79
C PRO A 43 12.30 -9.39 15.84
N LEU A 44 12.00 -10.49 15.12
CA LEU A 44 10.65 -11.06 15.10
C LEU A 44 10.11 -11.40 16.50
N THR A 45 10.99 -11.73 17.44
CA THR A 45 10.63 -11.97 18.85
C THR A 45 9.93 -10.78 19.52
N ALA A 46 10.06 -9.56 18.99
CA ALA A 46 9.33 -8.38 19.45
C ALA A 46 7.80 -8.52 19.29
N LEU A 47 7.32 -9.38 18.37
CA LEU A 47 5.89 -9.70 18.24
C LEU A 47 5.30 -10.33 19.51
N SER A 48 6.12 -10.85 20.43
CA SER A 48 5.64 -11.31 21.74
C SER A 48 4.91 -10.22 22.54
N ARG A 49 5.24 -8.94 22.30
CA ARG A 49 4.60 -7.78 22.93
C ARG A 49 3.26 -7.40 22.29
N ALA A 50 2.97 -7.91 21.09
CA ALA A 50 1.72 -7.63 20.41
C ALA A 50 0.57 -8.32 21.13
N ASP A 51 -0.56 -7.64 21.27
CA ASP A 51 -1.83 -8.22 21.69
C ASP A 51 -2.69 -8.63 20.50
N VAL A 52 -2.50 -7.96 19.37
CA VAL A 52 -3.16 -8.26 18.10
C VAL A 52 -2.17 -8.07 16.96
N VAL A 53 -2.21 -8.96 15.98
CA VAL A 53 -1.56 -8.73 14.68
C VAL A 53 -2.61 -8.48 13.61
N VAL A 54 -2.37 -7.47 12.79
CA VAL A 54 -3.17 -7.18 11.61
C VAL A 54 -2.31 -7.41 10.38
N LEU A 55 -2.64 -8.46 9.62
CA LEU A 55 -2.01 -8.75 8.34
C LEU A 55 -2.62 -7.84 7.26
N HIS A 56 -1.83 -6.88 6.81
CA HIS A 56 -2.18 -5.94 5.76
C HIS A 56 -1.94 -6.52 4.37
N HIS A 57 -2.72 -6.07 3.38
CA HIS A 57 -2.69 -6.57 2.00
C HIS A 57 -2.89 -8.08 1.89
N ALA A 58 -3.65 -8.68 2.82
CA ALA A 58 -3.88 -10.12 2.81
C ALA A 58 -4.59 -10.58 1.52
N ASP A 59 -5.38 -9.72 0.87
CA ASP A 59 -6.06 -9.98 -0.39
C ASP A 59 -5.16 -9.95 -1.64
N LEU A 60 -3.88 -9.57 -1.49
CA LEU A 60 -2.88 -9.56 -2.56
C LEU A 60 -1.92 -10.76 -2.46
N VAL A 61 -2.09 -11.59 -1.45
CA VAL A 61 -1.18 -12.69 -1.09
C VAL A 61 -1.91 -14.02 -1.27
N SER A 62 -1.20 -15.07 -1.70
CA SER A 62 -1.78 -16.40 -1.80
C SER A 62 -2.14 -16.97 -0.42
N GLU A 63 -3.17 -17.80 -0.34
CA GLU A 63 -3.56 -18.47 0.92
C GLU A 63 -2.40 -19.27 1.54
N GLN A 64 -1.54 -19.86 0.71
CA GLN A 64 -0.37 -20.59 1.19
C GLN A 64 0.64 -19.67 1.90
N ASN A 65 0.88 -18.49 1.34
CA ASN A 65 1.77 -17.51 1.95
C ASN A 65 1.16 -16.94 3.25
N ILE A 66 -0.15 -16.70 3.29
CA ILE A 66 -0.86 -16.30 4.52
C ILE A 66 -0.65 -17.34 5.63
N LYS A 67 -0.86 -18.64 5.32
CA LYS A 67 -0.64 -19.73 6.29
C LYS A 67 0.81 -19.76 6.80
N VAL A 68 1.78 -19.54 5.92
CA VAL A 68 3.21 -19.48 6.30
C VAL A 68 3.48 -18.31 7.27
N ILE A 69 2.89 -17.14 7.03
CA ILE A 69 3.00 -15.97 7.91
C ILE A 69 2.35 -16.26 9.27
N GLU A 70 1.14 -16.80 9.28
CA GLU A 70 0.44 -17.18 10.51
C GLU A 70 1.25 -18.17 11.34
N LEU A 71 1.81 -19.20 10.71
CA LEU A 71 2.65 -20.19 11.40
C LEU A 71 3.87 -19.54 12.06
N MET A 72 4.50 -18.56 11.41
CA MET A 72 5.63 -17.84 11.99
C MET A 72 5.22 -16.97 13.18
N ILE A 73 4.07 -16.28 13.08
CA ILE A 73 3.53 -15.48 14.19
C ILE A 73 3.18 -16.38 15.39
N ARG A 74 2.49 -17.50 15.13
CA ARG A 74 2.07 -18.45 16.18
C ARG A 74 3.24 -19.16 16.85
N LYS A 75 4.36 -19.35 16.16
CA LYS A 75 5.61 -19.83 16.79
C LYS A 75 6.15 -18.88 17.85
N ILE A 76 5.86 -17.58 17.75
CA ILE A 76 6.30 -16.56 18.71
C ILE A 76 5.28 -16.42 19.85
N LYS A 77 4.00 -16.36 19.51
CA LYS A 77 2.89 -16.28 20.47
C LYS A 77 1.68 -17.04 19.93
N GLU A 78 1.47 -18.25 20.44
CA GLU A 78 0.50 -19.23 19.91
C GLU A 78 -0.95 -18.70 19.89
N SER A 79 -1.34 -18.02 20.97
CA SER A 79 -2.69 -17.48 21.18
C SER A 79 -2.90 -16.08 20.58
N LEU A 80 -1.95 -15.53 19.81
CA LEU A 80 -2.05 -14.18 19.26
C LEU A 80 -3.17 -14.10 18.20
N PRO A 81 -4.20 -13.25 18.39
CA PRO A 81 -5.21 -13.01 17.37
C PRO A 81 -4.59 -12.38 16.12
N ILE A 82 -4.96 -12.90 14.96
CA ILE A 82 -4.50 -12.42 13.65
C ILE A 82 -5.74 -12.02 12.86
N PHE A 83 -5.82 -10.74 12.47
CA PHE A 83 -6.86 -10.22 11.60
C PHE A 83 -6.31 -9.90 10.22
N PHE A 84 -7.15 -10.01 9.20
CA PHE A 84 -6.78 -9.73 7.82
C PHE A 84 -7.43 -8.43 7.37
N THR A 85 -6.67 -7.60 6.66
CA THR A 85 -7.20 -6.38 6.07
C THR A 85 -6.93 -6.35 4.57
N ARG A 86 -7.83 -5.65 3.89
CA ARG A 86 -7.79 -5.33 2.46
C ARG A 86 -7.98 -3.83 2.32
N MET A 87 -7.22 -3.21 1.42
CA MET A 87 -7.55 -1.87 0.95
C MET A 87 -8.41 -1.97 -0.31
N ALA A 88 -9.50 -1.22 -0.34
CA ALA A 88 -10.32 -1.07 -1.54
C ALA A 88 -10.58 0.42 -1.77
N PRO A 89 -10.35 0.93 -3.00
CA PRO A 89 -10.72 2.30 -3.32
C PRO A 89 -12.25 2.43 -3.18
N SER A 90 -12.70 3.56 -2.63
CA SER A 90 -14.13 3.83 -2.43
C SER A 90 -14.69 4.75 -3.51
N TYR A 91 -13.92 5.77 -3.88
CA TYR A 91 -14.25 6.76 -4.89
C TYR A 91 -12.97 7.45 -5.38
N PHE A 92 -13.04 8.10 -6.54
CA PHE A 92 -12.02 9.05 -6.99
C PHE A 92 -12.46 10.48 -6.62
N PHE A 93 -11.54 11.43 -6.67
CA PHE A 93 -11.85 12.85 -6.66
C PHE A 93 -10.87 13.60 -7.56
N THR A 94 -11.26 14.79 -7.99
CA THR A 94 -10.42 15.62 -8.86
C THR A 94 -9.33 16.32 -8.06
N VAL A 95 -8.11 16.39 -8.62
CA VAL A 95 -7.01 17.15 -8.01
C VAL A 95 -7.45 18.59 -7.76
N GLY A 96 -7.22 19.11 -6.55
CA GLY A 96 -7.63 20.45 -6.14
C GLY A 96 -9.10 20.58 -5.71
N ASN A 97 -9.92 19.53 -5.83
CA ASN A 97 -11.29 19.50 -5.34
C ASN A 97 -11.69 18.11 -4.82
N SER A 98 -11.43 17.87 -3.53
CA SER A 98 -11.76 16.63 -2.82
C SER A 98 -13.24 16.49 -2.46
N SER A 99 -14.04 17.56 -2.59
CA SER A 99 -15.48 17.53 -2.30
C SER A 99 -16.29 16.81 -3.39
N CYS A 100 -15.78 16.82 -4.63
CA CYS A 100 -16.42 16.17 -5.77
C CYS A 100 -15.96 14.72 -5.89
N LYS A 101 -16.82 13.79 -5.45
CA LYS A 101 -16.57 12.35 -5.53
C LYS A 101 -16.99 11.81 -6.90
N LEU A 102 -16.09 11.12 -7.56
CA LEU A 102 -16.31 10.38 -8.80
C LEU A 102 -16.44 8.89 -8.49
N PRO A 103 -17.36 8.17 -9.17
CA PRO A 103 -17.51 6.74 -8.97
C PRO A 103 -16.30 5.98 -9.49
N LEU A 104 -16.06 4.76 -8.97
CA LEU A 104 -14.97 3.90 -9.45
C LEU A 104 -15.12 3.53 -10.93
N SER A 105 -16.34 3.51 -11.45
CA SER A 105 -16.60 3.31 -12.88
C SER A 105 -15.97 4.38 -13.79
N ALA A 106 -15.48 5.50 -13.25
CA ALA A 106 -14.80 6.54 -14.02
C ALA A 106 -13.56 6.03 -14.78
N VAL A 107 -12.93 4.95 -14.32
CA VAL A 107 -11.77 4.33 -14.99
C VAL A 107 -12.14 3.08 -15.80
N HIS A 108 -13.41 2.67 -15.81
CA HIS A 108 -13.82 1.46 -16.50
C HIS A 108 -13.63 1.57 -18.02
N ASN A 109 -12.99 0.57 -18.63
CA ASN A 109 -12.62 0.56 -20.04
C ASN A 109 -11.81 1.80 -20.49
N LYS A 110 -11.02 2.39 -19.57
CA LYS A 110 -10.10 3.51 -19.87
C LYS A 110 -8.66 3.07 -19.85
N VAL A 111 -7.83 3.76 -20.61
CA VAL A 111 -6.37 3.69 -20.50
C VAL A 111 -5.96 4.59 -19.34
N VAL A 112 -5.32 4.03 -18.33
CA VAL A 112 -4.97 4.73 -17.09
C VAL A 112 -3.45 4.76 -16.93
N LEU A 113 -2.91 5.93 -16.62
CA LEU A 113 -1.55 6.09 -16.12
C LEU A 113 -1.61 6.32 -14.61
N CYS A 114 -1.14 5.34 -13.84
CA CYS A 114 -0.93 5.47 -12.40
C CYS A 114 0.38 6.21 -12.15
N VAL A 115 0.31 7.33 -11.44
CA VAL A 115 1.48 8.09 -11.02
C VAL A 115 1.56 8.06 -9.49
N SER A 116 2.68 7.64 -8.93
CA SER A 116 2.78 7.43 -7.49
C SER A 116 4.15 7.79 -6.92
N ALA A 117 4.15 8.27 -5.67
CA ALA A 117 5.34 8.60 -4.88
C ALA A 117 5.22 7.98 -3.47
N ILE A 118 4.81 6.71 -3.44
CA ILE A 118 4.53 5.95 -2.21
C ILE A 118 5.43 4.73 -2.08
N GLY A 119 5.71 4.32 -0.84
CA GLY A 119 6.56 3.16 -0.56
C GLY A 119 6.11 1.81 -1.17
N PHE A 120 4.84 1.68 -1.61
CA PHE A 120 4.35 0.46 -2.23
C PHE A 120 3.33 0.69 -3.37
N ALA A 121 3.83 1.10 -4.54
CA ALA A 121 3.02 1.38 -5.73
C ALA A 121 2.25 0.17 -6.31
N ASN A 122 2.71 -1.06 -6.07
CA ASN A 122 2.10 -2.26 -6.67
C ASN A 122 0.63 -2.46 -6.26
N ALA A 123 0.30 -2.23 -4.98
CA ALA A 123 -1.07 -2.37 -4.50
C ALA A 123 -2.02 -1.35 -5.16
N PHE A 124 -1.50 -0.14 -5.42
CA PHE A 124 -2.24 0.91 -6.11
C PHE A 124 -2.56 0.52 -7.56
N VAL A 125 -1.55 0.12 -8.33
CA VAL A 125 -1.71 -0.31 -9.74
C VAL A 125 -2.69 -1.49 -9.84
N GLN A 126 -2.50 -2.53 -9.03
CA GLN A 126 -3.40 -3.69 -9.01
C GLN A 126 -4.82 -3.31 -8.61
N GLY A 127 -4.99 -2.33 -7.72
CA GLY A 127 -6.30 -1.80 -7.35
C GLY A 127 -7.04 -1.18 -8.54
N ILE A 128 -6.34 -0.41 -9.38
CA ILE A 128 -6.91 0.21 -10.59
C ILE A 128 -7.20 -0.82 -11.69
N GLU A 129 -6.34 -1.83 -11.85
CA GLU A 129 -6.59 -2.96 -12.76
C GLU A 129 -7.87 -3.72 -12.37
N LYS A 130 -8.03 -4.02 -11.08
CA LYS A 130 -9.21 -4.75 -10.54
C LYS A 130 -10.54 -4.01 -10.71
N ILE A 131 -10.54 -2.69 -10.89
CA ILE A 131 -11.76 -1.90 -11.16
C ILE A 131 -12.28 -2.12 -12.61
N GLY A 132 -11.44 -2.64 -13.51
CA GLY A 132 -11.80 -2.92 -14.90
C GLY A 132 -11.34 -1.85 -15.89
N SER A 133 -10.16 -1.28 -15.66
CA SER A 133 -9.50 -0.41 -16.64
C SER A 133 -9.11 -1.21 -17.90
N LEU A 134 -9.13 -0.57 -19.08
CA LEU A 134 -8.74 -1.22 -20.34
C LEU A 134 -7.23 -1.55 -20.34
N HIS A 135 -6.43 -0.61 -19.85
CA HIS A 135 -5.00 -0.76 -19.69
C HIS A 135 -4.54 0.11 -18.51
N VAL A 136 -3.61 -0.41 -17.71
CA VAL A 136 -2.99 0.35 -16.63
C VAL A 136 -1.49 0.37 -16.87
N ASP A 137 -0.99 1.59 -17.01
CA ASP A 137 0.42 1.90 -17.08
C ASP A 137 0.86 2.58 -15.79
N ARG A 138 2.17 2.64 -15.53
CA ARG A 138 2.70 3.19 -14.28
C ARG A 138 3.93 4.07 -14.46
N LEU A 139 4.02 5.06 -13.57
CA LEU A 139 5.21 5.88 -13.36
C LEU A 139 5.40 6.09 -11.85
N ASP A 140 6.44 5.46 -11.30
CA ASP A 140 6.68 5.47 -9.86
C ASP A 140 7.92 6.27 -9.51
N PHE A 141 7.77 7.14 -8.53
CA PHE A 141 8.81 7.95 -7.94
C PHE A 141 9.18 7.39 -6.56
N SER A 142 10.30 7.86 -6.01
CA SER A 142 10.69 7.52 -4.63
C SER A 142 9.61 7.94 -3.63
N ASP A 143 9.51 7.21 -2.52
CA ASP A 143 8.56 7.54 -1.45
C ASP A 143 8.81 8.97 -0.97
N HIS A 144 7.73 9.75 -0.79
CA HIS A 144 7.78 11.18 -0.46
C HIS A 144 8.44 12.10 -1.53
N HIS A 145 8.54 11.65 -2.78
CA HIS A 145 9.06 12.51 -3.87
C HIS A 145 8.19 13.75 -4.09
N LEU A 146 8.84 14.91 -4.19
CA LEU A 146 8.20 16.18 -4.54
C LEU A 146 8.26 16.39 -6.05
N PHE A 147 7.10 16.33 -6.72
CA PHE A 147 6.99 16.51 -8.16
C PHE A 147 7.54 17.86 -8.62
N GLN A 148 8.47 17.80 -9.57
CA GLN A 148 9.08 18.95 -10.24
C GLN A 148 8.53 19.10 -11.67
N THR A 149 8.91 20.19 -12.33
CA THR A 149 8.46 20.48 -13.71
C THR A 149 8.89 19.39 -14.69
N GLU A 150 10.08 18.82 -14.48
CA GLU A 150 10.62 17.73 -15.30
C GLU A 150 9.78 16.45 -15.18
N ASP A 151 9.22 16.18 -14.00
CA ASP A 151 8.35 15.03 -13.76
C ASP A 151 7.02 15.19 -14.50
N ILE A 152 6.47 16.41 -14.51
CA ILE A 152 5.26 16.73 -15.28
C ILE A 152 5.50 16.50 -16.77
N GLU A 153 6.67 16.88 -17.28
CA GLU A 153 7.02 16.64 -18.68
C GLU A 153 7.18 15.13 -18.97
N MET A 154 7.76 14.37 -18.05
CA MET A 154 7.84 12.91 -18.15
C MET A 154 6.45 12.26 -18.19
N ILE A 155 5.53 12.69 -17.32
CA ILE A 155 4.13 12.25 -17.32
C ILE A 155 3.48 12.58 -18.67
N ARG A 156 3.67 13.80 -19.19
CA ARG A 156 3.11 14.24 -20.47
C ARG A 156 3.60 13.38 -21.64
N MET A 157 4.90 13.10 -21.70
CA MET A 157 5.47 12.19 -22.71
C MET A 157 4.88 10.78 -22.62
N ARG A 158 4.66 10.26 -21.40
CA ARG A 158 4.07 8.94 -21.19
C ARG A 158 2.62 8.89 -21.67
N LEU A 159 1.84 9.93 -21.38
CA LEU A 159 0.45 10.06 -21.84
C LEU A 159 0.35 10.08 -23.37
N GLN A 160 1.22 10.84 -24.05
CA GLN A 160 1.23 10.88 -25.52
C GLN A 160 1.50 9.50 -26.15
N LYS A 161 2.42 8.72 -25.56
CA LYS A 161 2.69 7.35 -26.02
C LYS A 161 1.49 6.43 -25.83
N LEU A 162 0.79 6.54 -24.69
CA LEU A 162 -0.40 5.75 -24.43
C LEU A 162 -1.54 6.13 -25.37
N GLU A 163 -1.77 7.42 -25.60
CA GLU A 163 -2.79 7.91 -26.52
C GLU A 163 -2.54 7.38 -27.95
N ALA A 164 -1.29 7.44 -28.42
CA ALA A 164 -0.92 6.91 -29.73
C ALA A 164 -1.08 5.38 -29.85
N ASN A 165 -0.81 4.62 -28.77
CA ASN A 165 -0.88 3.16 -28.78
C ASN A 165 -2.31 2.61 -28.73
N PHE A 166 -3.23 3.33 -28.08
CA PHE A 166 -4.59 2.86 -27.82
C PHE A 166 -5.67 3.64 -28.56
N ASP A 167 -5.30 4.68 -29.31
CA ASP A 167 -6.22 5.60 -30.01
C ASP A 167 -7.34 6.13 -29.08
N SER A 168 -6.96 6.41 -27.84
CA SER A 168 -7.88 6.79 -26.77
C SER A 168 -7.21 7.71 -25.78
N LYS A 169 -7.94 8.74 -25.33
CA LYS A 169 -7.44 9.71 -24.36
C LYS A 169 -7.19 9.05 -23.00
N PRO A 170 -5.94 8.96 -22.52
CA PRO A 170 -5.63 8.36 -21.24
C PRO A 170 -6.03 9.25 -20.05
N ILE A 171 -6.24 8.63 -18.89
CA ILE A 171 -6.53 9.30 -17.62
C ILE A 171 -5.34 9.10 -16.68
N VAL A 172 -4.96 10.16 -15.97
CA VAL A 172 -3.98 10.06 -14.88
C VAL A 172 -4.71 9.81 -13.57
N VAL A 173 -4.26 8.81 -12.82
CA VAL A 173 -4.69 8.57 -11.44
C VAL A 173 -3.48 8.68 -10.52
N VAL A 174 -3.63 9.43 -9.44
CA VAL A 174 -2.61 9.64 -8.41
C VAL A 174 -3.13 9.20 -7.05
N THR A 175 -2.22 9.03 -6.10
CA THR A 175 -2.55 8.87 -4.67
C THR A 175 -2.81 10.23 -4.01
N GLU A 176 -3.47 10.24 -2.86
CA GLU A 176 -3.75 11.47 -2.10
C GLU A 176 -2.49 12.09 -1.46
N LYS A 177 -1.47 11.26 -1.18
CA LYS A 177 -0.19 11.67 -0.59
C LYS A 177 0.70 12.43 -1.56
#